data_AF-A0A382ISF5-F1
#
_entry.id   AF-A0A382ISF5-F1
#
_cell.length_a   1.000
_cell.length_b   1.000
_cell.length_c   1.000
_cell.angle_alpha   90.00
_cell.angle_beta   90.00
_cell.angle_gamma   90.00
#
_symmetry.space_group_name_H-M   'P 1'
#
loop_
_entity.id
_entity.type
_entity.pdbx_description
1 polymer ?
#
loop_
_entity_poly.entity_id
_entity_poly.type
_entity_poly.pdbx_seq_one_letter_code
_entity_poly.pdbx_strand_id
1 'polypeptide(L)'
;MATLYFNTETNRVFSANAVTGDEAVSQGRAVKVTDAPDGIEQWRLSYDPSTKAVVTFAEGKDEAGAQTDKDTADTAQAAAVKKKEEDLIAARSA
;
A
#
# COMPACT_ATOMS: atom_id res chain seq x y z
N MET A 1 12.28 -12.62 -8.74
CA MET A 1 12.38 -11.72 -7.58
C MET A 1 12.91 -10.39 -8.08
N ALA A 2 12.33 -9.29 -7.63
CA ALA A 2 12.67 -7.94 -8.02
C ALA A 2 13.22 -7.14 -6.83
N THR A 3 14.01 -6.10 -7.13
CA THR A 3 14.38 -5.09 -6.14
C THR A 3 13.37 -3.95 -6.19
N LEU A 4 12.65 -3.73 -5.09
CA LEU A 4 11.68 -2.66 -4.92
C LEU A 4 11.99 -1.85 -3.67
N TYR A 5 11.60 -0.59 -3.70
CA TYR A 5 11.75 0.35 -2.59
C TYR A 5 10.36 0.70 -2.09
N PHE A 6 10.11 0.54 -0.79
CA PHE A 6 8.81 0.79 -0.17
C PHE A 6 8.86 2.01 0.73
N ASN A 7 7.91 2.93 0.57
CA ASN A 7 7.82 4.15 1.36
C ASN A 7 7.53 3.82 2.83
N THR A 8 8.25 4.43 3.77
CA THR A 8 8.15 4.11 5.21
C THR A 8 6.87 4.62 5.88
N GLU A 9 6.18 5.60 5.30
CA GLU A 9 4.94 6.17 5.84
C GLU A 9 3.69 5.42 5.35
N THR A 10 3.69 5.05 4.07
CA THR A 10 2.53 4.43 3.40
C THR A 10 2.68 2.93 3.20
N ASN A 11 3.90 2.39 3.37
CA ASN A 11 4.26 1.01 3.08
C ASN A 11 4.01 0.57 1.62
N ARG A 12 3.72 1.49 0.72
CA ARG A 12 3.51 1.22 -0.71
C ARG A 12 4.82 1.27 -1.48
N VAL A 13 4.85 0.67 -2.67
CA VAL A 13 6.00 0.80 -3.58
C VAL A 13 6.24 2.28 -3.88
N PHE A 14 7.44 2.74 -3.56
CA PHE A 14 7.96 4.06 -3.85
C PHE A 14 8.63 4.11 -5.22
N SER A 15 9.47 3.12 -5.52
CA SER A 15 10.21 3.05 -6.79
C SER A 15 10.75 1.64 -7.05
N ALA A 16 11.01 1.33 -8.32
CA ALA A 16 11.86 0.22 -8.75
C ALA A 16 13.24 0.68 -9.24
N ASN A 17 13.47 2.00 -9.32
CA ASN A 17 14.73 2.56 -9.78
C ASN A 17 15.76 2.55 -8.65
N ALA A 18 16.93 1.97 -8.91
CA ALA A 18 17.98 1.84 -7.89
C ALA A 18 18.53 3.19 -7.41
N VAL A 19 18.72 4.17 -8.29
CA VAL A 19 19.28 5.48 -7.93
C VAL A 19 18.30 6.23 -7.02
N THR A 20 17.06 6.41 -7.48
CA THR A 20 16.01 7.09 -6.70
C THR A 20 15.69 6.34 -5.41
N GLY A 21 15.68 5.01 -5.47
CA GLY A 21 15.39 4.16 -4.33
C GLY A 21 16.48 4.19 -3.26
N ASP A 22 17.76 4.03 -3.65
CA ASP A 22 18.88 4.06 -2.71
C ASP A 22 19.04 5.45 -2.07
N GLU A 23 18.75 6.53 -2.81
CA GLU A 23 18.67 7.87 -2.25
C GLU A 23 17.54 8.00 -1.22
N ALA A 24 16.34 7.50 -1.51
CA ALA A 24 15.24 7.53 -0.54
C ALA A 24 15.53 6.69 0.71
N VAL A 25 16.26 5.58 0.58
CA VAL A 25 16.71 4.77 1.71
C VAL A 25 17.70 5.54 2.57
N SER A 26 18.68 6.24 1.95
CA SER A 26 19.66 7.04 2.70
C SER A 26 19.02 8.21 3.45
N GLN A 27 17.89 8.71 2.95
CA GLN A 27 17.06 9.74 3.60
C GLN A 27 16.06 9.17 4.63
N GLY A 28 15.99 7.85 4.82
CA GLY A 28 15.03 7.20 5.74
C GLY A 28 13.57 7.20 5.26
N ARG A 29 13.34 7.53 3.98
CA ARG A 29 11.99 7.59 3.36
C ARG A 29 11.54 6.27 2.76
N ALA A 30 12.47 5.33 2.54
CA ALA A 30 12.16 4.04 1.96
C ALA A 30 12.95 2.88 2.58
N VAL A 31 12.40 1.67 2.43
CA VAL A 31 13.05 0.39 2.73
C VAL A 31 13.35 -0.30 1.41
N LYS A 32 14.60 -0.76 1.24
CA LYS A 32 15.02 -1.58 0.10
C LYS A 32 14.68 -3.04 0.36
N VAL A 33 13.95 -3.66 -0.55
CA VAL A 33 13.60 -5.08 -0.53
C VAL A 33 14.12 -5.71 -1.82
N THR A 34 15.01 -6.69 -1.72
CA THR A 34 15.69 -7.31 -2.88
C THR A 34 15.01 -8.59 -3.37
N ASP A 35 14.05 -9.09 -2.60
CA ASP A 35 13.36 -10.36 -2.79
C ASP A 35 11.83 -10.18 -2.98
N ALA A 36 11.41 -9.02 -3.48
CA ALA A 36 10.01 -8.77 -3.76
C ALA A 36 9.49 -9.68 -4.91
N PRO A 37 8.20 -10.05 -4.91
CA PRO A 37 7.58 -10.75 -6.03
C PRO A 37 7.79 -10.00 -7.35
N ASP A 38 8.08 -10.75 -8.41
CA ASP A 38 8.26 -10.20 -9.75
C ASP A 38 7.02 -10.49 -10.60
N GLY A 39 6.76 -9.65 -11.61
CA GLY A 39 5.58 -9.78 -12.48
C GLY A 39 4.23 -9.50 -11.82
N ILE A 40 4.20 -8.90 -10.63
CA ILE A 40 2.99 -8.44 -9.94
C ILE A 40 2.90 -6.92 -10.06
N GLU A 41 1.69 -6.40 -10.30
CA GLU A 41 1.44 -4.96 -10.38
C GLU A 41 1.80 -4.27 -9.07
N GLN A 42 2.63 -3.22 -9.12
CA GLN A 42 3.18 -2.57 -7.92
C GLN A 42 2.10 -2.03 -6.97
N TRP A 43 0.94 -1.64 -7.48
CA TRP A 43 -0.18 -1.15 -6.67
C TRP A 43 -0.73 -2.23 -5.72
N ARG A 44 -0.50 -3.51 -6.04
CA ARG A 44 -0.86 -4.66 -5.20
C ARG A 44 0.16 -4.94 -4.12
N LEU A 45 1.36 -4.37 -4.18
CA LEU A 45 2.44 -4.69 -3.25
C LEU A 45 2.50 -3.67 -2.11
N SER A 46 2.64 -4.19 -0.88
CA SER A 46 2.95 -3.39 0.30
C SER A 46 3.96 -4.09 1.19
N TYR A 47 4.76 -3.33 1.92
CA TYR A 47 5.72 -3.87 2.88
C TYR A 47 5.12 -3.90 4.29
N ASP A 48 5.15 -5.05 4.96
CA ASP A 48 4.82 -5.14 6.38
C ASP A 48 6.11 -4.99 7.21
N PRO A 49 6.31 -3.87 7.93
CA PRO A 49 7.50 -3.67 8.74
C PRO A 49 7.60 -4.59 9.96
N SER A 50 6.48 -5.19 10.39
CA SER A 50 6.43 -6.08 11.55
C SER A 50 7.02 -7.45 11.21
N THR A 51 6.61 -8.01 10.06
CA THR A 51 7.10 -9.30 9.56
C THR A 51 8.30 -9.16 8.63
N LYS A 52 8.63 -7.92 8.22
CA LYS A 52 9.66 -7.60 7.23
C LYS A 52 9.45 -8.30 5.89
N ALA A 53 8.20 -8.42 5.48
CA ALA A 53 7.79 -9.16 4.28
C ALA A 53 6.95 -8.29 3.33
N VAL A 54 6.95 -8.64 2.05
CA VAL A 54 6.04 -8.05 1.07
C VAL A 54 4.71 -8.81 1.10
N VAL A 55 3.63 -8.06 1.21
CA VAL A 55 2.26 -8.55 1.15
C VAL A 55 1.67 -8.18 -0.20
N THR A 56 0.96 -9.13 -0.82
CA THR A 56 0.25 -8.92 -2.09
C THR A 56 -1.24 -8.80 -1.85
N PHE A 57 -1.80 -7.65 -2.18
CA PHE A 57 -3.23 -7.42 -2.23
C PHE A 57 -3.87 -8.27 -3.34
N ALA A 58 -5.03 -8.84 -3.04
CA ALA A 58 -5.76 -9.75 -3.92
C ALA A 58 -4.87 -10.87 -4.47
N GLU A 59 -4.09 -11.51 -3.59
CA GLU A 59 -3.20 -12.61 -3.96
C GLU A 59 -3.98 -13.74 -4.66
N GLY A 60 -3.40 -14.29 -5.74
CA GLY A 60 -4.02 -15.34 -6.55
C GLY A 60 -5.12 -14.87 -7.51
N LYS A 61 -5.46 -13.57 -7.52
CA LYS A 61 -6.35 -12.97 -8.52
C LYS A 61 -5.60 -12.47 -9.74
N ASP A 62 -6.27 -12.51 -10.87
CA ASP A 62 -5.90 -11.74 -12.07
C ASP A 62 -6.22 -10.25 -11.88
N GLU A 63 -5.81 -9.43 -12.84
CA GLU A 63 -5.98 -7.97 -12.77
C GLU A 63 -7.46 -7.57 -12.62
N ALA A 64 -8.37 -8.25 -13.33
CA ALA A 64 -9.80 -7.95 -13.26
C ALA A 64 -10.38 -8.26 -11.87
N GLY A 65 -10.02 -9.41 -11.29
CA GLY A 65 -10.41 -9.76 -9.93
C GLY A 65 -9.80 -8.81 -8.90
N ALA A 66 -8.52 -8.47 -9.05
CA ALA A 66 -7.83 -7.56 -8.15
C ALA A 66 -8.43 -6.14 -8.20
N GLN A 67 -8.82 -5.65 -9.38
CA GLN A 67 -9.48 -4.35 -9.51
C GLN A 67 -10.86 -4.36 -8.83
N THR A 68 -11.61 -5.47 -8.93
CA THR A 68 -12.91 -5.60 -8.24
C THR A 68 -12.75 -5.54 -6.72
N ASP A 69 -11.73 -6.23 -6.18
CA ASP A 69 -11.42 -6.19 -4.74
C ASP A 69 -10.99 -4.77 -4.33
N LYS A 70 -10.23 -4.07 -5.18
CA LYS A 70 -9.81 -2.69 -4.95
C LYS A 70 -11.01 -1.74 -4.89
N ASP A 71 -11.93 -1.80 -5.84
CA ASP A 71 -13.12 -0.94 -5.88
C ASP A 71 -14.03 -1.19 -4.65
N THR A 72 -14.10 -2.44 -4.20
CA THR A 72 -14.81 -2.82 -2.98
C THR A 72 -14.16 -2.20 -1.74
N ALA A 73 -12.83 -2.27 -1.64
CA ALA A 73 -12.08 -1.68 -0.53
C ALA A 73 -12.21 -0.14 -0.51
N ASP A 74 -12.10 0.51 -1.66
CA ASP A 74 -12.24 1.96 -1.80
C ASP A 74 -13.66 2.42 -1.38
N THR A 75 -14.70 1.67 -1.79
CA THR A 75 -16.09 1.92 -1.39
C THR A 75 -16.29 1.78 0.13
N ALA A 76 -15.74 0.72 0.73
CA ALA A 76 -15.83 0.50 2.17
C ALA A 76 -15.11 1.62 2.96
N GLN A 77 -13.97 2.09 2.48
CA GLN A 77 -13.23 3.19 3.08
C GLN A 77 -14.02 4.51 3.02
N ALA A 78 -14.64 4.82 1.87
CA ALA A 78 -15.50 5.99 1.72
C ALA A 78 -16.69 5.97 2.69
N ALA A 79 -17.34 4.81 2.86
CA ALA A 79 -18.44 4.64 3.80
C ALA A 79 -17.97 4.85 5.26
N ALA A 80 -16.79 4.34 5.62
CA ALA A 80 -16.23 4.51 6.96
C ALA A 80 -15.87 5.99 7.27
N VAL A 81 -15.35 6.73 6.28
CA VAL A 81 -15.09 8.17 6.42
C VAL A 81 -16.39 8.92 6.63
N LYS A 82 -17.40 8.68 5.80
CA LYS A 82 -18.73 9.33 5.93
C LYS A 82 -19.34 9.08 7.32
N LYS A 83 -19.28 7.85 7.82
CA LYS A 83 -19.78 7.52 9.15
C LYS A 83 -19.04 8.30 10.25
N LYS A 84 -17.70 8.40 10.18
CA LYS A 84 -16.91 9.19 11.13
C LYS A 84 -17.30 10.67 11.10
N GLU A 85 -17.60 11.22 9.93
CA GLU A 85 -18.06 12.61 9.80
C GLU A 85 -19.44 12.81 10.43
N GLU A 86 -20.39 11.89 10.18
CA GLU A 86 -21.72 11.91 10.80
C GLU A 86 -21.64 11.83 12.33
N ASP A 87 -20.81 10.92 12.86
CA ASP A 87 -20.56 10.77 14.30
C ASP A 87 -19.95 12.05 14.92
N LEU A 88 -19.02 12.70 14.21
CA LEU A 88 -18.40 13.95 14.67
C LEU A 88 -19.38 15.13 14.66
N ILE A 89 -20.27 15.21 13.66
CA ILE A 89 -21.33 16.22 13.60
C ILE A 89 -22.29 16.03 14.77
N ALA A 90 -22.77 14.79 14.99
CA ALA A 90 -23.68 14.47 16.08
C ALA A 90 -23.09 14.83 17.45
N ALA A 91 -21.82 14.51 17.68
CA ALA A 91 -21.10 14.83 18.91
C ALA A 91 -20.89 16.34 19.14
N ARG A 92 -20.84 17.15 18.09
CA ARG A 92 -20.69 18.61 18.18
C ARG A 92 -22.03 19.33 18.35
N SER A 93 -23.14 18.69 17.99
CA SER A 93 -24.50 19.22 18.12
C SER A 93 -25.24 18.79 19.39
N ALA A 94 -24.60 18.00 20.26
CA ALA A 94 -25.09 17.56 21.57
C ALA A 94 -24.50 18.43 22.69
#